data_AF-A0AAN7UBH0-F1
#
_entry.id   AF-A0AAN7UBH0-F1
#
_cell.length_a   1.000
_cell.length_b   1.000
_cell.length_c   1.000
_cell.angle_alpha   90.00
_cell.angle_beta   90.00
_cell.angle_gamma   90.00
#
_symmetry.space_group_name_H-M   'P 1'
#
loop_
_entity.id
_entity.type
_entity.pdbx_description
1 polymer ?
#
loop_
_entity_poly.entity_id
_entity_poly.type
_entity_poly.pdbx_seq_one_letter_code
_entity_poly.pdbx_strand_id
1 'polypeptide(L)'
;MDPTVVQSAERPVLSNERCDLVKMLDDGASMDEIFEKLINGPLVKCIVNEKWFTDDKDIMNELFLSISRGLLRCLLVNNLGPDLWDKALRSRRNWENNIYDIDGPGAYVMFTFVRDRGGKWLSKREIRELISLLDMYRDAIKIWERRNDSDIYGTSQLIDGQKDVLKMAMKIDDAVRSVAQYPSQSDDEIGRFEPRFKSSTAKDLTGYINAMIDMLRRRCLSGVDRDIYQCQSPLMVGNAGDMARRTSNHMSGNSFHQSPKLWGLMLSCLAVMKINVETQAVPLFRAWTDGNQVNVAEVLATVLAGSMVSVAGLNVKQPGTRFEEGRTSQNAYENGKFHVFAAKPWLNENLELCIARQPHNVGMAKEIKAAEEKLEVLQREESDLKEEIRAAREERHMAREEFNSCFDSLQKMVGEGRRELKELVVKDSVDGSSVVVETSDEASTGEEVEEVAEDTSE
;
A
#
# COMPACT_ATOMS: atom_id res chain seq x y z
N MET A 1 4.29 30.64 -4.29
CA MET A 1 3.57 30.63 -5.60
C MET A 1 2.44 31.64 -5.51
N ASP A 2 2.11 32.31 -6.61
CA ASP A 2 1.00 33.27 -6.72
C ASP A 2 -0.36 32.58 -6.50
N PRO A 3 -1.24 33.03 -5.57
CA PRO A 3 -2.49 32.37 -5.23
C PRO A 3 -3.58 32.43 -6.33
N THR A 4 -3.31 33.02 -7.49
CA THR A 4 -4.19 32.85 -8.65
C THR A 4 -4.00 31.47 -9.27
N VAL A 5 -4.59 30.45 -8.65
CA VAL A 5 -4.78 29.14 -9.29
C VAL A 5 -5.76 29.34 -10.44
N VAL A 6 -5.23 29.67 -11.62
CA VAL A 6 -6.03 29.77 -12.84
C VAL A 6 -6.60 28.39 -13.13
N GLN A 7 -7.93 28.32 -13.27
CA GLN A 7 -8.65 27.13 -13.71
C GLN A 7 -8.01 26.63 -15.01
N SER A 8 -7.36 25.47 -14.96
CA SER A 8 -6.72 24.88 -16.13
C SER A 8 -6.99 23.39 -16.15
N ALA A 9 -7.09 22.81 -17.35
CA ALA A 9 -7.24 21.36 -17.47
C ALA A 9 -6.06 20.59 -16.86
N GLU A 10 -4.90 21.24 -16.70
CA GLU A 10 -3.70 20.63 -16.14
C GLU A 10 -3.84 20.37 -14.65
N ARG A 11 -4.44 21.29 -13.87
CA ARG A 11 -4.64 21.09 -12.44
C ARG A 11 -6.13 21.05 -12.10
N PRO A 12 -6.62 20.02 -11.39
CA PRO A 12 -8.01 20.02 -10.94
C PRO A 12 -8.29 21.28 -10.14
N VAL A 13 -9.50 21.83 -10.31
CA VAL A 13 -9.94 22.98 -9.50
C VAL A 13 -9.85 22.59 -8.03
N LEU A 14 -8.97 23.25 -7.30
CA LEU A 14 -8.87 23.10 -5.86
C LEU A 14 -10.06 23.83 -5.23
N SER A 15 -10.72 23.19 -4.26
CA SER A 15 -11.70 23.89 -3.45
C SER A 15 -11.01 24.98 -2.62
N ASN A 16 -11.75 26.04 -2.28
CA ASN A 16 -11.23 27.09 -1.39
C ASN A 16 -10.66 26.48 -0.10
N GLU A 17 -11.32 25.47 0.45
CA GLU A 17 -10.84 24.74 1.63
C GLU A 17 -9.45 24.10 1.41
N ARG A 18 -9.20 23.45 0.27
CA ARG A 18 -7.88 22.90 -0.03
C ARG A 18 -6.85 24.01 -0.21
N CYS A 19 -7.21 25.12 -0.84
CA CYS A 19 -6.33 26.28 -0.96
C CYS A 19 -5.95 26.84 0.42
N ASP A 20 -6.92 26.95 1.33
CA ASP A 20 -6.70 27.41 2.71
C ASP A 20 -5.75 26.45 3.45
N LEU A 21 -5.99 25.14 3.37
CA LEU A 21 -5.11 24.14 4.01
C LEU A 21 -3.67 24.16 3.44
N VAL A 22 -3.53 24.31 2.11
CA VAL A 22 -2.20 24.45 1.47
C VAL A 22 -1.52 25.73 1.92
N LYS A 23 -2.26 26.83 2.02
CA LYS A 23 -1.73 28.10 2.51
C LYS A 23 -1.29 27.99 3.97
N MET A 24 -2.11 27.39 4.84
CA MET A 24 -1.73 27.12 6.22
C MET A 24 -0.44 26.31 6.30
N LEU A 25 -0.31 25.28 5.46
CA LEU A 25 0.89 24.46 5.41
C LEU A 25 2.13 25.27 4.96
N ASP A 26 1.99 26.08 3.91
CA ASP A 26 3.05 26.93 3.36
C ASP A 26 3.44 28.07 4.34
N ASP A 27 2.49 28.59 5.12
CA ASP A 27 2.68 29.61 6.17
C ASP A 27 3.22 28.99 7.48
N GLY A 28 3.50 27.69 7.49
CA GLY A 28 4.10 26.99 8.62
C GLY A 28 3.14 26.68 9.78
N ALA A 29 1.83 26.64 9.53
CA ALA A 29 0.82 26.26 10.52
C ALA A 29 1.12 24.89 11.16
N SER A 30 0.77 24.73 12.43
CA SER A 30 0.93 23.44 13.10
C SER A 30 -0.04 22.42 12.50
N MET A 31 0.29 21.15 12.63
CA MET A 31 -0.58 20.09 12.11
C MET A 31 -1.91 20.04 12.86
N ASP A 32 -1.95 20.38 14.15
CA ASP A 32 -3.21 20.50 14.91
C ASP A 32 -4.12 21.60 14.35
N GLU A 33 -3.59 22.78 14.03
CA GLU A 33 -4.38 23.87 13.43
C GLU A 33 -4.95 23.44 12.07
N ILE A 34 -4.13 22.79 11.25
CA ILE A 34 -4.53 22.28 9.92
C ILE A 34 -5.57 21.16 10.09
N PHE A 35 -5.40 20.27 11.05
CA PHE A 35 -6.32 19.18 11.35
C PHE A 35 -7.68 19.69 11.80
N GLU A 36 -7.72 20.62 12.76
CA GLU A 36 -8.95 21.25 13.22
C GLU A 36 -9.69 21.95 12.08
N LYS A 37 -8.96 22.67 11.21
CA LYS A 37 -9.54 23.28 10.01
C LYS A 37 -10.14 22.22 9.07
N LEU A 38 -9.41 21.12 8.84
CA LEU A 38 -9.84 20.02 7.98
C LEU A 38 -11.14 19.36 8.48
N ILE A 39 -11.19 18.95 9.76
CA ILE A 39 -12.33 18.19 10.30
C ILE A 39 -13.59 19.03 10.46
N ASN A 40 -13.44 20.34 10.65
CA ASN A 40 -14.56 21.29 10.69
C ASN A 40 -14.92 21.80 9.27
N GLY A 41 -14.16 21.41 8.25
CA GLY A 41 -14.30 21.85 6.88
C GLY A 41 -15.31 21.02 6.05
N PRO A 42 -15.68 21.48 4.85
CA PRO A 42 -16.57 20.74 3.96
C PRO A 42 -15.95 19.46 3.39
N LEU A 43 -14.64 19.25 3.49
CA LEU A 43 -13.96 18.08 2.93
C LEU A 43 -14.40 16.77 3.60
N VAL A 44 -14.74 16.79 4.89
CA VAL A 44 -15.19 15.58 5.61
C VAL A 44 -16.61 15.13 5.23
N LYS A 45 -17.41 16.00 4.60
CA LYS A 45 -18.82 15.72 4.25
C LYS A 45 -19.00 14.58 3.24
N CYS A 46 -17.93 14.10 2.61
CA CYS A 46 -17.99 12.91 1.76
C CYS A 46 -18.09 11.60 2.56
N ILE A 47 -17.82 11.66 3.87
CA ILE A 47 -17.92 10.55 4.81
C ILE A 47 -19.26 10.62 5.52
N VAL A 48 -20.05 9.55 5.41
CA VAL A 48 -21.43 9.52 5.96
C VAL A 48 -21.44 9.35 7.47
N ASN A 49 -20.49 8.59 8.00
CA ASN A 49 -20.44 8.29 9.42
C ASN A 49 -19.63 9.36 10.16
N GLU A 50 -20.32 10.30 10.80
CA GLU A 50 -19.68 11.42 11.49
C GLU A 50 -18.88 10.98 12.73
N LYS A 51 -19.12 9.77 13.27
CA LYS A 51 -18.41 9.26 14.47
C LYS A 51 -16.90 9.28 14.31
N TRP A 52 -16.39 9.14 13.08
CA TRP A 52 -14.96 9.16 12.81
C TRP A 52 -14.30 10.49 13.19
N PHE A 53 -15.07 11.57 13.23
CA PHE A 53 -14.60 12.92 13.54
C PHE A 53 -14.95 13.37 14.96
N THR A 54 -15.69 12.54 15.71
CA THR A 54 -16.04 12.78 17.12
C THR A 54 -15.37 11.77 18.03
N ASP A 55 -15.68 10.49 17.84
CA ASP A 55 -15.30 9.40 18.74
C ASP A 55 -13.87 8.93 18.45
N ASP A 56 -13.50 8.86 17.16
CA ASP A 56 -12.16 8.46 16.70
C ASP A 56 -11.26 9.66 16.38
N LYS A 57 -11.63 10.88 16.81
CA LYS A 57 -10.93 12.13 16.48
C LYS A 57 -9.46 12.09 16.90
N ASP A 58 -9.17 11.58 18.09
CA ASP A 58 -7.81 11.57 18.64
C ASP A 58 -6.90 10.63 17.83
N ILE A 59 -7.39 9.41 17.52
CA ILE A 59 -6.69 8.45 16.66
C ILE A 59 -6.45 9.06 15.27
N MET A 60 -7.44 9.79 14.75
CA MET A 60 -7.31 10.48 13.47
C MET A 60 -6.26 11.59 13.50
N ASN A 61 -6.18 12.35 14.60
CA ASN A 61 -5.15 13.37 14.77
C ASN A 61 -3.75 12.76 14.88
N GLU A 62 -3.58 11.68 15.64
CA GLU A 62 -2.31 10.94 15.72
C GLU A 62 -1.82 10.49 14.34
N LEU A 63 -2.72 9.92 13.53
CA LEU A 63 -2.42 9.55 12.15
C LEU A 63 -2.09 10.77 11.30
N PHE A 64 -2.84 11.87 11.46
CA PHE A 64 -2.58 13.11 10.74
C PHE A 64 -1.22 13.72 11.09
N LEU A 65 -0.79 13.65 12.34
CA LEU A 65 0.54 14.08 12.78
C LEU A 65 1.67 13.22 12.19
N SER A 66 1.39 11.96 11.83
CA SER A 66 2.39 11.06 11.26
C SER A 66 2.70 11.31 9.78
N ILE A 67 1.87 12.04 9.02
CA ILE A 67 2.13 12.29 7.60
C ILE A 67 3.19 13.38 7.40
N SER A 68 4.09 13.18 6.42
CA SER A 68 5.02 14.24 6.03
C SER A 68 4.27 15.44 5.47
N ARG A 69 4.70 16.66 5.84
CA ARG A 69 4.14 17.90 5.28
C ARG A 69 4.25 17.93 3.76
N GLY A 70 5.35 17.42 3.20
CA GLY A 70 5.55 17.30 1.75
C GLY A 70 4.47 16.44 1.08
N LEU A 71 4.19 15.25 1.61
CA LEU A 71 3.14 14.36 1.08
C LEU A 71 1.74 14.95 1.26
N LEU A 72 1.44 15.53 2.42
CA LEU A 72 0.18 16.23 2.66
C LEU A 72 -0.04 17.32 1.61
N ARG A 73 1.00 18.13 1.35
CA ARG A 73 0.94 19.15 0.31
C ARG A 73 0.62 18.55 -1.06
N CYS A 74 1.32 17.48 -1.46
CA CYS A 74 1.12 16.79 -2.73
C CYS A 74 -0.33 16.30 -2.90
N LEU A 75 -0.92 15.74 -1.83
CA LEU A 75 -2.31 15.30 -1.80
C LEU A 75 -3.28 16.48 -1.99
N LEU A 76 -3.11 17.53 -1.19
CA LEU A 76 -4.02 18.68 -1.21
C LEU A 76 -4.02 19.37 -2.58
N VAL A 77 -2.85 19.51 -3.22
CA VAL A 77 -2.74 20.10 -4.56
C VAL A 77 -3.00 19.14 -5.72
N ASN A 78 -3.34 17.86 -5.44
CA ASN A 78 -3.53 16.82 -6.44
C ASN A 78 -2.34 16.69 -7.40
N ASN A 79 -1.15 16.43 -6.88
CA ASN A 79 0.08 16.38 -7.67
C ASN A 79 0.94 15.13 -7.40
N LEU A 80 0.36 14.06 -6.84
CA LEU A 80 1.08 12.79 -6.60
C LEU A 80 1.71 12.25 -7.88
N GLY A 81 1.02 12.34 -9.03
CA GLY A 81 1.55 11.92 -10.32
C GLY A 81 2.90 12.57 -10.62
N PRO A 82 2.97 13.89 -10.87
CA PRO A 82 4.22 14.56 -11.20
C PRO A 82 5.26 14.50 -10.09
N ASP A 83 4.83 14.45 -8.82
CA ASP A 83 5.76 14.48 -7.68
C ASP A 83 6.32 13.10 -7.33
N LEU A 84 5.64 12.00 -7.69
CA LEU A 84 5.99 10.64 -7.26
C LEU A 84 6.09 9.60 -8.39
N TRP A 85 5.82 9.93 -9.65
CA TRP A 85 5.81 8.93 -10.74
C TRP A 85 7.16 8.22 -10.98
N ASP A 86 8.30 8.79 -10.57
CA ASP A 86 9.62 8.20 -10.84
C ASP A 86 10.41 7.96 -9.56
N LYS A 87 10.29 6.74 -9.03
CA LYS A 87 11.00 6.29 -7.82
C LYS A 87 12.53 6.41 -7.93
N ALA A 88 13.09 6.23 -9.13
CA ALA A 88 14.53 6.01 -9.29
C ALA A 88 15.31 7.29 -9.61
N LEU A 89 14.73 8.22 -10.40
CA LEU A 89 15.44 9.41 -10.85
C LEU A 89 14.82 10.69 -10.28
N ARG A 90 13.72 11.17 -10.87
CA ARG A 90 13.24 12.54 -10.62
C ARG A 90 12.52 12.71 -9.28
N SER A 91 11.78 11.69 -8.85
CA SER A 91 11.01 11.74 -7.60
C SER A 91 11.71 11.05 -6.43
N ARG A 92 12.94 10.54 -6.61
CA ARG A 92 13.67 9.77 -5.60
C ARG A 92 13.71 10.47 -4.24
N ARG A 93 14.05 11.76 -4.21
CA ARG A 93 14.06 12.56 -2.97
C ARG A 93 12.69 12.63 -2.31
N ASN A 94 11.62 12.75 -3.10
CA ASN A 94 10.28 12.76 -2.54
C ASN A 94 9.93 11.40 -1.94
N TRP A 95 10.30 10.30 -2.59
CA TRP A 95 10.11 8.96 -2.05
C TRP A 95 10.88 8.73 -0.75
N GLU A 96 12.18 9.04 -0.73
CA GLU A 96 13.02 8.85 0.45
C GLU A 96 12.56 9.71 1.62
N ASN A 97 12.25 10.99 1.36
CA ASN A 97 12.02 11.98 2.41
C ASN A 97 10.57 12.15 2.83
N ASN A 98 9.59 11.71 2.03
CA ASN A 98 8.17 12.00 2.30
C ASN A 98 7.27 10.77 2.34
N ILE A 99 7.75 9.58 1.95
CA ILE A 99 6.92 8.38 1.82
C ILE A 99 7.40 7.27 2.78
N TYR A 100 6.45 6.59 3.42
CA TYR A 100 6.72 5.38 4.20
C TYR A 100 7.01 4.19 3.29
N ASP A 101 7.59 3.13 3.86
CA ASP A 101 7.56 1.83 3.19
C ASP A 101 6.12 1.28 3.12
N ILE A 102 5.83 0.54 2.06
CA ILE A 102 4.56 -0.14 1.80
C ILE A 102 4.35 -1.38 2.70
N ASP A 103 5.40 -1.89 3.34
CA ASP A 103 5.35 -3.14 4.09
C ASP A 103 4.70 -3.03 5.47
N GLY A 104 3.42 -3.39 5.61
CA GLY A 104 2.73 -3.44 6.91
C GLY A 104 1.29 -2.92 6.85
N PRO A 105 0.65 -2.70 8.01
CA PRO A 105 -0.73 -2.27 8.09
C PRO A 105 -0.87 -0.76 7.93
N GLY A 106 -1.99 -0.33 7.35
CA GLY A 106 -2.30 1.08 7.19
C GLY A 106 -3.20 1.39 6.00
N ALA A 107 -3.11 2.62 5.51
CA ALA A 107 -3.83 3.11 4.35
C ALA A 107 -2.88 3.63 3.28
N TYR A 108 -3.22 3.36 2.03
CA TYR A 108 -2.47 3.78 0.86
C TYR A 108 -3.39 4.45 -0.15
N VAL A 109 -2.78 5.29 -0.98
CA VAL A 109 -3.42 5.88 -2.15
C VAL A 109 -2.82 5.26 -3.40
N MET A 110 -3.67 5.05 -4.39
CA MET A 110 -3.31 4.59 -5.71
C MET A 110 -3.65 5.64 -6.75
N PHE A 111 -2.74 5.82 -7.68
CA PHE A 111 -2.91 6.69 -8.82
C PHE A 111 -2.36 6.03 -10.08
N THR A 112 -2.76 6.59 -11.21
CA THR A 112 -2.29 6.18 -12.52
C THR A 112 -1.68 7.36 -13.25
N PHE A 113 -0.72 7.08 -14.11
CA PHE A 113 -0.15 8.07 -15.02
C PHE A 113 0.20 7.39 -16.34
N VAL A 114 0.33 8.18 -17.40
CA VAL A 114 0.72 7.64 -18.70
C VAL A 114 2.25 7.67 -18.79
N ARG A 115 2.84 6.55 -19.21
CA ARG A 115 4.29 6.46 -19.42
C ARG A 115 4.76 7.60 -20.33
N ASP A 116 5.95 8.12 -20.04
CA ASP A 116 6.60 9.20 -20.80
C ASP A 116 5.89 10.58 -20.73
N ARG A 117 4.90 10.75 -19.85
CA ARG A 117 4.23 12.06 -19.62
C ARG A 117 4.64 12.75 -18.32
N GLY A 118 5.73 12.32 -17.69
CA GLY A 118 6.24 12.94 -16.46
C GLY A 118 5.23 12.90 -15.32
N GLY A 119 4.56 11.75 -15.13
CA GLY A 119 3.55 11.56 -14.10
C GLY A 119 2.18 12.16 -14.41
N LYS A 120 2.01 12.82 -15.56
CA LYS A 120 0.72 13.32 -16.01
C LYS A 120 -0.17 12.19 -16.56
N TRP A 121 -1.46 12.45 -16.52
CA TRP A 121 -2.52 11.54 -16.91
C TRP A 121 -3.07 11.89 -18.30
N LEU A 122 -4.37 11.74 -18.48
CA LEU A 122 -5.07 11.94 -19.74
C LEU A 122 -5.22 13.41 -20.10
N SER A 123 -5.36 13.66 -21.39
CA SER A 123 -5.84 14.92 -21.96
C SER A 123 -7.38 14.96 -21.96
N LYS A 124 -7.94 16.14 -22.23
CA LYS A 124 -9.39 16.32 -22.39
C LYS A 124 -9.97 15.40 -23.47
N ARG A 125 -9.29 15.28 -24.62
CA ARG A 125 -9.72 14.39 -25.71
C ARG A 125 -9.75 12.93 -25.26
N GLU A 126 -8.70 12.47 -24.60
CA GLU A 126 -8.63 11.09 -24.09
C GLU A 126 -9.67 10.81 -23.00
N ILE A 127 -9.97 11.77 -22.13
CA ILE A 127 -11.05 11.63 -21.13
C ILE A 127 -12.41 11.47 -21.81
N ARG A 128 -12.68 12.19 -22.90
CA ARG A 128 -13.94 12.05 -23.65
C ARG A 128 -14.06 10.67 -24.32
N GLU A 129 -12.96 10.15 -24.84
CA GLU A 129 -12.92 8.80 -25.39
C GLU A 129 -13.12 7.74 -24.30
N LEU A 130 -12.50 7.91 -23.12
CA LEU A 130 -12.74 7.08 -21.94
C LEU A 130 -14.22 7.12 -21.53
N ILE A 131 -14.85 8.30 -21.48
CA ILE A 131 -16.28 8.45 -21.21
C ILE A 131 -17.11 7.67 -22.24
N SER A 132 -16.75 7.73 -23.53
CA SER A 132 -17.46 6.99 -24.57
C SER A 132 -17.39 5.47 -24.37
N LEU A 133 -16.24 4.93 -23.96
CA LEU A 133 -16.12 3.50 -23.62
C LEU A 133 -16.95 3.12 -22.40
N LEU A 134 -16.97 3.98 -21.37
CA LEU A 134 -17.77 3.78 -20.16
C LEU A 134 -19.28 3.83 -20.48
N ASP A 135 -19.72 4.75 -21.36
CA ASP A 135 -21.10 4.83 -21.84
C ASP A 135 -21.50 3.54 -22.57
N MET A 136 -20.64 3.01 -23.45
CA MET A 136 -20.90 1.72 -24.11
C MET A 136 -20.95 0.56 -23.12
N TYR A 137 -20.04 0.50 -22.15
CA TYR A 137 -20.05 -0.57 -21.14
C TYR A 137 -21.29 -0.49 -20.24
N ARG A 138 -21.73 0.71 -19.88
CA ARG A 138 -23.00 0.94 -19.16
C ARG A 138 -24.18 0.40 -19.96
N ASP A 139 -24.23 0.69 -21.25
CA ASP A 139 -25.34 0.27 -22.10
C ASP A 139 -25.32 -1.25 -22.33
N ALA A 140 -24.14 -1.87 -22.38
CA ALA A 140 -23.97 -3.32 -22.38
C ALA A 140 -24.57 -3.98 -21.12
N ILE A 141 -24.37 -3.40 -19.93
CA ILE A 141 -25.00 -3.87 -18.69
C ILE A 141 -26.52 -3.82 -18.80
N LYS A 142 -27.09 -2.71 -19.32
CA LYS A 142 -28.54 -2.57 -19.48
C LYS A 142 -29.11 -3.58 -20.48
N ILE A 143 -28.40 -3.86 -21.57
CA ILE A 143 -28.79 -4.89 -22.55
C ILE A 143 -28.76 -6.28 -21.89
N TRP A 144 -27.69 -6.58 -21.15
CA TRP A 144 -27.54 -7.83 -20.41
C TRP A 144 -28.65 -8.04 -19.37
N GLU A 145 -28.97 -7.00 -18.60
CA GLU A 145 -30.02 -7.02 -17.55
C GLU A 145 -31.39 -7.29 -18.16
N ARG A 146 -31.79 -6.54 -19.21
CA ARG A 146 -33.06 -6.79 -19.91
C ARG A 146 -33.17 -8.21 -20.46
N ARG A 147 -32.07 -8.74 -21.01
CA ARG A 147 -32.04 -10.12 -21.50
C ARG A 147 -32.28 -11.11 -20.37
N ASN A 148 -31.65 -10.89 -19.22
CA ASN A 148 -31.77 -11.77 -18.06
C ASN A 148 -33.15 -11.71 -17.38
N ASP A 149 -33.77 -10.53 -17.33
CA ASP A 149 -35.11 -10.34 -16.73
C ASP A 149 -36.23 -10.92 -17.60
N SER A 150 -36.04 -10.93 -18.92
CA SER A 150 -37.10 -11.31 -19.84
C SER A 150 -37.37 -12.81 -19.90
N ASP A 151 -36.46 -13.69 -19.45
CA ASP A 151 -36.53 -15.18 -19.52
C ASP A 151 -37.01 -15.77 -20.88
N ILE A 152 -37.08 -14.94 -21.92
CA ILE A 152 -37.70 -15.23 -23.21
C ILE A 152 -36.58 -15.25 -24.25
N TYR A 153 -36.05 -16.46 -24.46
CA TYR A 153 -35.30 -16.93 -25.64
C TYR A 153 -34.15 -16.07 -26.22
N GLY A 154 -32.91 -16.50 -25.95
CA GLY A 154 -31.78 -16.52 -26.91
C GLY A 154 -31.21 -15.20 -27.46
N THR A 155 -30.03 -15.26 -28.09
CA THR A 155 -29.34 -14.12 -28.73
C THR A 155 -30.02 -13.59 -30.01
N SER A 156 -31.06 -14.27 -30.50
CA SER A 156 -31.75 -13.98 -31.77
C SER A 156 -32.55 -12.68 -31.78
N GLN A 157 -32.76 -12.03 -30.63
CA GLN A 157 -33.47 -10.74 -30.54
C GLN A 157 -32.54 -9.52 -30.47
N LEU A 158 -31.22 -9.70 -30.43
CA LEU A 158 -30.28 -8.59 -30.39
C LEU A 158 -30.16 -7.97 -31.79
N ILE A 159 -30.46 -6.68 -31.90
CA ILE A 159 -30.15 -5.90 -33.12
C ILE A 159 -28.63 -5.71 -33.25
N ASP A 160 -28.13 -5.51 -34.48
CA ASP A 160 -26.69 -5.43 -34.75
C ASP A 160 -25.96 -4.41 -33.87
N GLY A 161 -26.54 -3.23 -33.66
CA GLY A 161 -25.96 -2.22 -32.77
C GLY A 161 -25.83 -2.66 -31.31
N GLN A 162 -26.73 -3.51 -30.81
CA GLN A 162 -26.59 -4.08 -29.46
C GLN A 162 -25.49 -5.13 -29.41
N LYS A 163 -25.33 -5.93 -30.47
CA LYS A 163 -24.24 -6.89 -30.57
C LYS A 163 -22.88 -6.18 -30.53
N ASP A 164 -22.74 -5.06 -31.24
CA ASP A 164 -21.51 -4.27 -31.25
C ASP A 164 -21.17 -3.70 -29.86
N VAL A 165 -22.18 -3.21 -29.13
CA VAL A 165 -22.02 -2.74 -27.75
C VAL A 165 -21.56 -3.87 -26.83
N LEU A 166 -22.14 -5.07 -26.95
CA LEU A 166 -21.75 -6.24 -26.15
C LEU A 166 -20.32 -6.72 -26.51
N LYS A 167 -19.97 -6.78 -27.80
CA LYS A 167 -18.61 -7.12 -28.26
C LYS A 167 -17.57 -6.14 -27.71
N MET A 168 -17.89 -4.84 -27.69
CA MET A 168 -17.01 -3.85 -27.08
C MET A 168 -16.86 -4.06 -25.57
N ALA A 169 -17.94 -4.37 -24.86
CA ALA A 169 -17.88 -4.66 -23.43
C ALA A 169 -17.08 -5.93 -23.11
N MET A 170 -17.21 -6.99 -23.93
CA MET A 170 -16.38 -8.20 -23.85
C MET A 170 -14.90 -7.86 -24.05
N LYS A 171 -14.59 -7.02 -25.04
CA LYS A 171 -13.22 -6.50 -25.26
C LYS A 171 -12.67 -5.75 -24.06
N ILE A 172 -13.49 -4.92 -23.39
CA ILE A 172 -13.12 -4.21 -22.16
C ILE A 172 -12.85 -5.20 -21.01
N ASP A 173 -13.70 -6.20 -20.82
CA ASP A 173 -13.55 -7.21 -19.75
C ASP A 173 -12.29 -8.07 -19.91
N ASP A 174 -11.85 -8.28 -21.15
CA ASP A 174 -10.68 -9.08 -21.49
C ASP A 174 -9.37 -8.29 -21.60
N ALA A 175 -9.43 -6.97 -21.78
CA ALA A 175 -8.27 -6.14 -22.11
C ALA A 175 -7.09 -6.23 -21.12
N VAL A 176 -7.37 -6.62 -19.87
CA VAL A 176 -6.40 -6.69 -18.76
C VAL A 176 -6.34 -8.08 -18.13
N ARG A 177 -6.95 -9.09 -18.74
CA ARG A 177 -6.84 -10.47 -18.27
C ARG A 177 -5.57 -11.11 -18.81
N SER A 178 -4.99 -12.01 -18.03
CA SER A 178 -3.93 -12.89 -18.50
C SER A 178 -4.43 -13.89 -19.55
N VAL A 179 -5.70 -14.29 -19.45
CA VAL A 179 -6.38 -15.19 -20.40
C VAL A 179 -7.70 -14.56 -20.80
N ALA A 180 -7.86 -14.30 -22.10
CA ALA A 180 -9.11 -13.77 -22.66
C ALA A 180 -10.25 -14.78 -22.45
N GLN A 181 -11.37 -14.32 -21.90
CA GLN A 181 -12.55 -15.14 -21.69
C GLN A 181 -13.40 -15.24 -22.97
N TYR A 182 -13.31 -14.25 -23.85
CA TYR A 182 -14.09 -14.10 -25.07
C TYR A 182 -13.19 -13.82 -26.29
N PRO A 183 -12.34 -14.78 -26.69
CA PRO A 183 -11.34 -14.57 -27.73
C PRO A 183 -11.95 -14.38 -29.13
N SER A 184 -13.11 -14.98 -29.42
CA SER A 184 -13.69 -14.96 -30.77
C SER A 184 -14.71 -13.84 -30.97
N GLN A 185 -15.30 -13.32 -29.88
CA GLN A 185 -16.41 -12.37 -29.88
C GLN A 185 -17.57 -12.83 -30.78
N SER A 186 -17.76 -14.15 -30.87
CA SER A 186 -18.82 -14.77 -31.66
C SER A 186 -20.19 -14.56 -31.03
N ASP A 187 -21.25 -14.74 -31.82
CA ASP A 187 -22.62 -14.60 -31.34
C ASP A 187 -22.94 -15.58 -30.19
N ASP A 188 -22.31 -16.75 -30.16
CA ASP A 188 -22.42 -17.71 -29.05
C ASP A 188 -21.79 -17.17 -27.76
N GLU A 189 -20.63 -16.52 -27.86
CA GLU A 189 -19.97 -15.88 -26.72
C GLU A 189 -20.76 -14.67 -26.21
N ILE A 190 -21.38 -13.89 -27.10
CA ILE A 190 -22.29 -12.79 -26.73
C ILE A 190 -23.44 -13.34 -25.87
N GLY A 191 -23.96 -14.53 -26.21
CA GLY A 191 -24.98 -15.22 -25.42
C GLY A 191 -24.55 -15.51 -23.99
N ARG A 192 -23.26 -15.77 -23.77
CA ARG A 192 -22.67 -16.10 -22.46
C ARG A 192 -22.02 -14.91 -21.76
N PHE A 193 -22.05 -13.73 -22.36
CA PHE A 193 -21.46 -12.54 -21.77
C PHE A 193 -22.14 -12.20 -20.43
N GLU A 194 -21.34 -11.99 -19.39
CA GLU A 194 -21.77 -11.45 -18.11
C GLU A 194 -20.83 -10.28 -17.75
N PRO A 195 -21.33 -9.03 -17.68
CA PRO A 195 -20.49 -7.87 -17.40
C PRO A 195 -19.79 -8.02 -16.06
N ARG A 196 -18.47 -8.07 -16.09
CA ARG A 196 -17.63 -8.26 -14.89
C ARG A 196 -17.73 -7.11 -13.89
N PHE A 197 -17.80 -5.87 -14.40
CA PHE A 197 -17.71 -4.66 -13.58
C PHE A 197 -19.07 -4.11 -13.14
N LYS A 198 -20.19 -4.82 -13.39
CA LYS A 198 -21.52 -4.45 -12.88
C LYS A 198 -21.53 -4.38 -11.35
N SER A 199 -22.32 -3.50 -10.76
CA SER A 199 -22.52 -3.51 -9.30
C SER A 199 -23.15 -4.83 -8.84
N SER A 200 -22.75 -5.37 -7.69
CA SER A 200 -23.33 -6.61 -7.13
C SER A 200 -24.35 -6.34 -6.01
N THR A 201 -24.44 -5.09 -5.55
CA THR A 201 -25.20 -4.73 -4.34
C THR A 201 -26.24 -3.65 -4.60
N ALA A 202 -26.36 -3.16 -5.83
CA ALA A 202 -27.23 -2.05 -6.16
C ALA A 202 -28.48 -2.53 -6.91
N LYS A 203 -29.62 -1.91 -6.59
CA LYS A 203 -30.82 -1.94 -7.45
C LYS A 203 -30.55 -1.36 -8.84
N ASP A 204 -29.48 -0.58 -8.97
CA ASP A 204 -28.97 -0.03 -10.23
C ASP A 204 -27.55 -0.59 -10.48
N LEU A 205 -27.45 -1.59 -11.36
CA LEU A 205 -26.19 -2.22 -11.74
C LEU A 205 -25.18 -1.24 -12.36
N THR A 206 -25.65 -0.07 -12.82
CA THR A 206 -24.88 0.95 -13.54
C THR A 206 -24.55 2.20 -12.72
N GLY A 207 -25.13 2.38 -11.54
CA GLY A 207 -25.07 3.63 -10.78
C GLY A 207 -23.65 4.14 -10.53
N TYR A 208 -22.71 3.24 -10.25
CA TYR A 208 -21.30 3.60 -10.03
C TYR A 208 -20.58 4.06 -11.31
N ILE A 209 -20.94 3.50 -12.47
CA ILE A 209 -20.39 3.90 -13.76
C ILE A 209 -20.91 5.28 -14.13
N ASN A 210 -22.20 5.56 -13.88
CA ASN A 210 -22.77 6.90 -14.07
C ASN A 210 -22.02 7.94 -13.21
N ALA A 211 -21.78 7.65 -11.92
CA ALA A 211 -21.03 8.54 -11.04
C ALA A 211 -19.60 8.80 -11.54
N MET A 212 -18.92 7.78 -12.07
CA MET A 212 -17.59 7.92 -12.67
C MET A 212 -17.61 8.79 -13.93
N ILE A 213 -18.57 8.58 -14.82
CA ILE A 213 -18.77 9.39 -16.03
C ILE A 213 -19.00 10.86 -15.66
N ASP A 214 -19.87 11.13 -14.70
CA ASP A 214 -20.16 12.49 -14.25
C ASP A 214 -18.94 13.15 -13.62
N MET A 215 -18.17 12.40 -12.84
CA MET A 215 -16.89 12.87 -12.30
C MET A 215 -15.91 13.23 -13.41
N LEU A 216 -15.71 12.36 -14.41
CA LEU A 216 -14.82 12.64 -15.54
C LEU A 216 -15.28 13.84 -16.38
N ARG A 217 -16.60 14.01 -16.56
CA ARG A 217 -17.18 15.18 -17.25
C ARG A 217 -16.85 16.48 -16.52
N ARG A 218 -16.93 16.51 -15.18
CA ARG A 218 -16.53 17.68 -14.37
C ARG A 218 -15.05 18.05 -14.53
N ARG A 219 -14.22 17.10 -14.93
CA ARG A 219 -12.79 17.32 -15.23
C ARG A 219 -12.53 17.83 -16.64
N CYS A 220 -13.57 18.01 -17.47
CA CYS A 220 -13.49 18.45 -18.86
C CYS A 220 -14.33 19.71 -19.08
N LEU A 221 -13.90 20.83 -18.54
CA LEU A 221 -14.60 22.11 -18.61
C LEU A 221 -14.59 22.66 -20.03
N SER A 222 -15.78 22.87 -20.59
CA SER A 222 -15.96 23.49 -21.91
C SER A 222 -15.49 24.94 -21.90
N GLY A 223 -14.74 25.37 -22.92
CA GLY A 223 -14.24 26.74 -23.05
C GLY A 223 -13.01 27.10 -22.20
N VAL A 224 -12.75 26.37 -21.12
CA VAL A 224 -11.58 26.59 -20.24
C VAL A 224 -10.45 25.60 -20.56
N ASP A 225 -10.80 24.33 -20.68
CA ASP A 225 -9.80 23.27 -20.81
C ASP A 225 -9.29 23.16 -22.25
N ARG A 226 -7.99 23.39 -22.40
CA ARG A 226 -7.20 23.03 -23.58
C ARG A 226 -6.96 21.51 -23.60
N ASP A 227 -6.49 20.99 -24.73
CA ASP A 227 -6.10 19.59 -24.84
C ASP A 227 -4.71 19.35 -24.23
N ILE A 228 -4.61 19.57 -22.92
CA ILE A 228 -3.40 19.39 -22.10
C ILE A 228 -3.58 18.22 -21.15
N TYR A 229 -2.48 17.54 -20.83
CA TYR A 229 -2.50 16.40 -19.91
C TYR A 229 -2.74 16.87 -18.47
N GLN A 230 -3.70 16.24 -17.79
CA GLN A 230 -3.98 16.51 -16.39
C GLN A 230 -2.81 16.03 -15.52
N CYS A 231 -2.43 16.77 -14.49
CA CYS A 231 -1.39 16.37 -13.55
C CYS A 231 -1.74 15.05 -12.86
N GLN A 232 -3.01 14.82 -12.52
CA GLN A 232 -3.36 13.76 -11.59
C GLN A 232 -4.55 12.95 -12.08
N SER A 233 -4.46 11.62 -12.05
CA SER A 233 -5.64 10.76 -12.25
C SER A 233 -6.62 10.87 -11.06
N PRO A 234 -7.89 10.48 -11.23
CA PRO A 234 -8.73 10.11 -10.11
C PRO A 234 -7.97 9.16 -9.17
N LEU A 235 -8.07 9.41 -7.87
CA LEU A 235 -7.37 8.65 -6.83
C LEU A 235 -8.28 7.53 -6.30
N MET A 236 -7.66 6.42 -5.92
CA MET A 236 -8.29 5.36 -5.15
C MET A 236 -7.54 5.19 -3.84
N VAL A 237 -8.25 5.14 -2.73
CA VAL A 237 -7.68 4.85 -1.41
C VAL A 237 -8.11 3.45 -1.01
N GLY A 238 -7.19 2.70 -0.41
CA GLY A 238 -7.51 1.44 0.23
C GLY A 238 -6.75 1.29 1.54
N ASN A 239 -7.20 0.35 2.35
CA ASN A 239 -6.48 -0.08 3.54
C ASN A 239 -6.17 -1.57 3.52
N ALA A 240 -5.20 -1.98 4.33
CA ALA A 240 -4.83 -3.37 4.49
C ALA A 240 -4.08 -3.61 5.80
N GLY A 241 -4.07 -4.86 6.26
CA GLY A 241 -3.13 -5.31 7.31
C GLY A 241 -1.73 -5.56 6.75
N ASP A 242 -1.65 -5.68 5.42
CA ASP A 242 -0.46 -5.87 4.62
C ASP A 242 -0.71 -5.13 3.30
N MET A 243 -0.28 -3.87 3.25
CA MET A 243 -0.49 -3.00 2.10
C MET A 243 0.29 -3.46 0.89
N ALA A 244 1.49 -4.03 1.04
CA ALA A 244 2.30 -4.56 -0.04
C ALA A 244 1.56 -5.66 -0.82
N ARG A 245 1.07 -6.68 -0.11
CA ARG A 245 0.26 -7.75 -0.73
C ARG A 245 -1.06 -7.23 -1.28
N ARG A 246 -1.71 -6.26 -0.62
CA ARG A 246 -2.99 -5.75 -1.10
C ARG A 246 -2.82 -4.96 -2.40
N THR A 247 -1.85 -4.05 -2.45
CA THR A 247 -1.59 -3.17 -3.59
C THR A 247 -1.13 -3.91 -4.83
N SER A 248 -0.42 -5.03 -4.70
CA SER A 248 -0.05 -5.86 -5.84
C SER A 248 -1.28 -6.27 -6.66
N ASN A 249 -2.42 -6.60 -6.01
CA ASN A 249 -3.68 -6.94 -6.69
C ASN A 249 -4.29 -5.82 -7.55
N HIS A 250 -3.80 -4.59 -7.37
CA HIS A 250 -4.26 -3.39 -8.07
C HIS A 250 -3.28 -2.92 -9.16
N MET A 251 -2.11 -3.56 -9.28
CA MET A 251 -1.10 -3.25 -10.30
C MET A 251 -1.43 -3.91 -11.64
N SER A 252 -0.96 -3.29 -12.72
CA SER A 252 -1.03 -3.85 -14.08
C SER A 252 -0.39 -5.23 -14.16
N GLY A 253 -0.99 -6.14 -14.94
CA GLY A 253 -0.54 -7.54 -15.07
C GLY A 253 -1.31 -8.51 -14.17
N ASN A 254 -2.01 -8.03 -13.16
CA ASN A 254 -2.95 -8.84 -12.38
C ASN A 254 -4.35 -8.81 -12.98
N SER A 255 -5.14 -9.86 -12.72
CA SER A 255 -6.48 -9.98 -13.30
C SER A 255 -7.47 -8.94 -12.80
N PHE A 256 -7.13 -8.12 -11.79
CA PHE A 256 -7.98 -7.14 -11.09
C PHE A 256 -9.23 -7.71 -10.41
N HIS A 257 -9.36 -9.03 -10.24
CA HIS A 257 -10.55 -9.64 -9.62
C HIS A 257 -10.77 -9.18 -8.17
N GLN A 258 -9.68 -8.84 -7.47
CA GLN A 258 -9.69 -8.31 -6.11
C GLN A 258 -9.64 -6.78 -6.03
N SER A 259 -9.64 -6.09 -7.18
CA SER A 259 -9.64 -4.63 -7.25
C SER A 259 -11.05 -4.05 -7.15
N PRO A 260 -11.18 -2.79 -6.69
CA PRO A 260 -12.44 -2.07 -6.83
C PRO A 260 -12.92 -2.07 -8.29
N LYS A 261 -14.21 -2.31 -8.51
CA LYS A 261 -14.77 -2.50 -9.86
C LYS A 261 -14.52 -1.31 -10.79
N LEU A 262 -14.68 -0.07 -10.29
CA LEU A 262 -14.39 1.14 -11.07
C LEU A 262 -12.90 1.29 -11.42
N TRP A 263 -12.00 0.88 -10.52
CA TRP A 263 -10.56 0.88 -10.79
C TRP A 263 -10.23 -0.07 -11.94
N GLY A 264 -10.71 -1.31 -11.86
CA GLY A 264 -10.52 -2.30 -12.92
C GLY A 264 -11.15 -1.86 -14.26
N LEU A 265 -12.38 -1.35 -14.24
CA LEU A 265 -13.08 -0.88 -15.43
C LEU A 265 -12.33 0.29 -16.11
N MET A 266 -11.83 1.25 -15.33
CA MET A 266 -11.04 2.37 -15.84
C MET A 266 -9.79 1.87 -16.57
N LEU A 267 -9.01 1.00 -15.94
CA LEU A 267 -7.79 0.44 -16.52
C LEU A 267 -8.07 -0.42 -17.75
N SER A 268 -9.14 -1.22 -17.73
CA SER A 268 -9.64 -1.97 -18.89
C SER A 268 -9.94 -1.07 -20.08
N CYS A 269 -10.65 0.04 -19.87
CA CYS A 269 -10.96 0.98 -20.94
C CYS A 269 -9.68 1.64 -21.49
N LEU A 270 -8.74 2.02 -20.61
CA LEU A 270 -7.46 2.61 -21.01
C LEU A 270 -6.60 1.65 -21.84
N ALA A 271 -6.62 0.36 -21.51
CA ALA A 271 -5.99 -0.69 -22.31
C ALA A 271 -6.65 -0.83 -23.69
N VAL A 272 -7.99 -0.76 -23.79
CA VAL A 272 -8.70 -0.76 -25.09
C VAL A 272 -8.34 0.45 -25.95
N MET A 273 -8.15 1.62 -25.33
CA MET A 273 -7.66 2.85 -25.98
C MET A 273 -6.18 2.78 -26.37
N LYS A 274 -5.47 1.69 -26.00
CA LYS A 274 -4.02 1.50 -26.20
C LYS A 274 -3.17 2.59 -25.53
N ILE A 275 -3.63 3.12 -24.40
CA ILE A 275 -2.85 4.05 -23.58
C ILE A 275 -2.00 3.24 -22.61
N ASN A 276 -0.69 3.45 -22.66
CA ASN A 276 0.25 2.78 -21.77
C ASN A 276 0.25 3.44 -20.38
N VAL A 277 -0.62 2.94 -19.50
CA VAL A 277 -0.83 3.47 -18.16
C VAL A 277 -0.05 2.65 -17.14
N GLU A 278 0.67 3.34 -16.27
CA GLU A 278 1.29 2.77 -15.09
C GLU A 278 0.48 3.07 -13.85
N THR A 279 0.55 2.16 -12.89
CA THR A 279 -0.11 2.28 -11.60
C THR A 279 0.93 2.37 -10.51
N GLN A 280 0.71 3.24 -9.53
CA GLN A 280 1.53 3.31 -8.34
C GLN A 280 0.67 3.33 -7.09
N ALA A 281 1.24 2.79 -6.01
CA ALA A 281 0.69 2.84 -4.68
C ALA A 281 1.66 3.58 -3.76
N VAL A 282 1.12 4.48 -2.95
CA VAL A 282 1.85 5.31 -2.00
C VAL A 282 1.20 5.11 -0.63
N PRO A 283 1.94 4.60 0.37
CA PRO A 283 1.47 4.58 1.74
C PRO A 283 1.25 6.00 2.23
N LEU A 284 0.05 6.28 2.74
CA LEU A 284 -0.24 7.58 3.36
C LEU A 284 -0.06 7.52 4.87
N PHE A 285 -0.53 6.43 5.47
CA PHE A 285 -0.50 6.23 6.90
C PHE A 285 -0.11 4.80 7.22
N ARG A 286 0.69 4.66 8.28
CA ARG A 286 0.99 3.39 8.94
C ARG A 286 0.07 3.25 10.14
N ALA A 287 -0.45 2.07 10.38
CA ALA A 287 -1.08 1.74 11.65
C ALA A 287 -0.06 1.05 12.56
N TRP A 288 -0.11 1.32 13.85
CA TRP A 288 0.80 0.79 14.86
C TRP A 288 0.09 0.37 16.16
N THR A 289 -1.23 0.54 16.27
CA THR A 289 -1.99 0.07 17.42
C THR A 289 -2.79 -1.19 17.09
N ASP A 290 -3.80 -1.08 16.24
CA ASP A 290 -4.81 -2.11 16.03
C ASP A 290 -5.56 -1.96 14.69
N GLY A 291 -6.56 -2.83 14.50
CA GLY A 291 -7.39 -2.84 13.31
C GLY A 291 -8.31 -1.61 13.18
N ASN A 292 -8.71 -0.98 14.28
CA ASN A 292 -9.52 0.25 14.22
C ASN A 292 -8.69 1.40 13.65
N GLN A 293 -7.43 1.56 14.07
CA GLN A 293 -6.54 2.59 13.50
C GLN A 293 -6.34 2.42 11.99
N VAL A 294 -6.34 1.18 11.46
CA VAL A 294 -6.33 0.92 10.00
C VAL A 294 -7.60 1.43 9.30
N ASN A 295 -8.75 1.38 9.97
CA ASN A 295 -10.01 1.94 9.47
C ASN A 295 -9.99 3.47 9.50
N VAL A 296 -9.59 4.05 10.63
CA VAL A 296 -9.46 5.52 10.78
C VAL A 296 -8.49 6.09 9.73
N ALA A 297 -7.36 5.40 9.49
CA ALA A 297 -6.40 5.74 8.44
C ALA A 297 -7.03 5.76 7.05
N GLU A 298 -7.91 4.81 6.72
CA GLU A 298 -8.62 4.78 5.44
C GLU A 298 -9.56 5.98 5.28
N VAL A 299 -10.29 6.32 6.35
CA VAL A 299 -11.24 7.44 6.38
C VAL A 299 -10.48 8.75 6.14
N LEU A 300 -9.42 8.98 6.91
CA LEU A 300 -8.58 10.18 6.79
C LEU A 300 -7.95 10.28 5.39
N ALA A 301 -7.36 9.19 4.90
CA ALA A 301 -6.79 9.12 3.55
C ALA A 301 -7.83 9.44 2.46
N THR A 302 -9.05 8.92 2.62
CA THR A 302 -10.16 9.14 1.67
C THR A 302 -10.56 10.62 1.62
N VAL A 303 -10.65 11.29 2.77
CA VAL A 303 -10.95 12.73 2.87
C VAL A 303 -9.84 13.55 2.20
N LEU A 304 -8.58 13.32 2.56
CA LEU A 304 -7.43 14.07 2.04
C LEU A 304 -7.26 13.88 0.53
N ALA A 305 -7.36 12.64 0.05
CA ALA A 305 -7.26 12.34 -1.37
C ALA A 305 -8.50 12.81 -2.15
N GLY A 306 -9.65 13.04 -1.48
CA GLY A 306 -10.93 13.25 -2.16
C GLY A 306 -11.31 12.05 -3.02
N SER A 307 -11.00 10.85 -2.55
CA SER A 307 -11.03 9.63 -3.37
C SER A 307 -12.44 9.09 -3.58
N MET A 308 -13.46 9.61 -2.92
CA MET A 308 -14.86 9.25 -3.20
C MET A 308 -15.27 9.67 -4.62
N VAL A 309 -16.03 8.82 -5.31
CA VAL A 309 -16.54 9.07 -6.67
C VAL A 309 -17.51 10.26 -6.71
N SER A 310 -18.22 10.51 -5.61
CA SER A 310 -19.07 11.69 -5.43
C SER A 310 -18.27 12.99 -5.41
N VAL A 311 -16.97 12.93 -5.11
CA VAL A 311 -16.05 14.07 -5.11
C VAL A 311 -15.28 14.08 -6.44
N ALA A 312 -14.17 13.34 -6.51
CA ALA A 312 -13.28 13.34 -7.67
C ALA A 312 -12.44 12.05 -7.85
N GLY A 313 -12.72 10.99 -7.08
CA GLY A 313 -11.94 9.75 -7.10
C GLY A 313 -12.72 8.50 -7.55
N LEU A 314 -12.28 7.33 -7.09
CA LEU A 314 -12.75 6.01 -7.52
C LEU A 314 -13.31 5.13 -6.38
N ASN A 315 -13.27 5.61 -5.13
CA ASN A 315 -13.92 4.96 -4.01
C ASN A 315 -15.44 5.13 -4.10
N VAL A 316 -16.13 4.00 -4.07
CA VAL A 316 -17.58 3.96 -4.16
C VAL A 316 -18.21 3.61 -2.81
N LYS A 317 -17.55 2.72 -2.07
CA LYS A 317 -17.95 2.32 -0.73
C LYS A 317 -17.42 3.34 0.27
N GLN A 318 -18.18 3.56 1.33
CA GLN A 318 -17.71 4.33 2.48
C GLN A 318 -16.48 3.62 3.10
N PRO A 319 -15.43 4.38 3.48
CA PRO A 319 -14.24 3.81 4.11
C PRO A 319 -14.53 3.39 5.57
N GLY A 320 -13.58 2.66 6.17
CA GLY A 320 -13.63 2.29 7.58
C GLY A 320 -14.59 1.14 7.89
N THR A 321 -14.99 0.35 6.88
CA THR A 321 -15.96 -0.75 7.04
C THR A 321 -15.30 -2.11 7.28
N ARG A 322 -13.99 -2.16 7.54
CA ARG A 322 -13.31 -3.44 7.73
C ARG A 322 -13.56 -3.95 9.14
N PHE A 323 -14.02 -5.19 9.25
CA PHE A 323 -14.11 -5.86 10.54
C PHE A 323 -12.72 -6.15 11.11
N GLU A 324 -12.57 -5.97 12.42
CA GLU A 324 -11.29 -6.01 13.15
C GLU A 324 -10.62 -7.39 13.15
N GLU A 325 -11.37 -8.45 12.84
CA GLU A 325 -10.90 -9.82 13.00
C GLU A 325 -9.84 -10.24 11.95
N GLY A 326 -8.59 -10.30 12.40
CA GLY A 326 -7.72 -11.46 12.12
C GLY A 326 -6.82 -11.42 10.89
N ARG A 327 -6.27 -10.26 10.49
CA ARG A 327 -5.40 -10.20 9.29
C ARG A 327 -4.05 -9.54 9.46
N THR A 328 -3.73 -9.03 10.64
CA THR A 328 -2.46 -8.36 10.91
C THR A 328 -1.81 -9.00 12.12
N SER A 329 -0.54 -9.41 12.00
CA SER A 329 0.22 -9.91 13.15
C SER A 329 0.62 -8.74 14.06
N GLN A 330 0.79 -9.00 15.36
CA GLN A 330 1.29 -7.99 16.29
C GLN A 330 2.62 -7.39 15.83
N ASN A 331 3.53 -8.23 15.32
CA ASN A 331 4.82 -7.80 14.77
C ASN A 331 4.68 -6.76 13.64
N ALA A 332 3.61 -6.83 12.84
CA ALA A 332 3.39 -5.86 11.78
C ALA A 332 2.98 -4.48 12.33
N TYR A 333 2.26 -4.42 13.45
CA TYR A 333 1.98 -3.18 14.17
C TYR A 333 3.23 -2.62 14.87
N GLU A 334 4.04 -3.48 15.50
CA GLU A 334 5.32 -3.05 16.09
C GLU A 334 6.27 -2.48 15.04
N ASN A 335 6.36 -3.10 13.86
CA ASN A 335 7.11 -2.53 12.73
C ASN A 335 6.51 -1.18 12.28
N GLY A 336 5.19 -1.07 12.23
CA GLY A 336 4.50 0.21 12.00
C GLY A 336 4.93 1.29 12.99
N LYS A 337 5.05 0.93 14.27
CA LYS A 337 5.52 1.80 15.36
C LYS A 337 6.95 2.25 15.13
N PHE A 338 7.87 1.33 14.81
CA PHE A 338 9.24 1.68 14.46
C PHE A 338 9.31 2.69 13.31
N HIS A 339 8.55 2.48 12.24
CA HIS A 339 8.55 3.40 11.10
C HIS A 339 8.04 4.80 11.43
N VAL A 340 7.02 4.90 12.30
CA VAL A 340 6.37 6.16 12.66
C VAL A 340 7.18 6.95 13.67
N PHE A 341 7.73 6.27 14.69
CA PHE A 341 8.39 6.93 15.82
C PHE A 341 9.92 7.04 15.68
N ALA A 342 10.56 6.13 14.92
CA ALA A 342 12.01 6.06 14.82
C ALA A 342 12.55 6.28 13.40
N ALA A 343 11.96 5.62 12.38
CA ALA A 343 12.54 5.64 11.03
C ALA A 343 12.28 6.95 10.27
N LYS A 344 11.19 7.65 10.58
CA LYS A 344 10.81 8.92 9.93
C LYS A 344 10.71 10.03 10.97
N PRO A 345 11.25 11.23 10.69
CA PRO A 345 11.28 12.32 11.67
C PRO A 345 9.95 13.08 11.77
N TRP A 346 9.03 12.89 10.83
CA TRP A 346 7.89 13.79 10.62
C TRP A 346 6.96 13.90 11.81
N LEU A 347 6.69 12.79 12.52
CA LEU A 347 5.83 12.83 13.70
C LEU A 347 6.42 13.76 14.76
N ASN A 348 7.72 13.61 15.05
CA ASN A 348 8.42 14.44 16.02
C ASN A 348 8.48 15.91 15.57
N GLU A 349 8.85 16.18 14.31
CA GLU A 349 8.87 17.53 13.74
C GLU A 349 7.49 18.21 13.82
N ASN A 350 6.42 17.47 13.52
CA ASN A 350 5.06 17.98 13.58
C ASN A 350 4.62 18.26 15.03
N LEU A 351 4.97 17.38 15.97
CA LEU A 351 4.71 17.56 17.41
C LEU A 351 5.44 18.79 17.97
N GLU A 352 6.72 18.97 17.61
CA GLU A 352 7.51 20.15 18.01
C GLU A 352 6.85 21.45 17.53
N LEU A 353 6.36 21.48 16.29
CA LEU A 353 5.63 22.64 15.76
C LEU A 353 4.32 22.90 16.50
N CYS A 354 3.57 21.85 16.88
CA CYS A 354 2.37 21.99 17.69
C CYS A 354 2.72 22.56 19.08
N ILE A 355 3.73 22.02 19.74
CA ILE A 355 4.20 22.46 21.07
C ILE A 355 4.67 23.91 21.04
N ALA A 356 5.47 24.30 20.05
CA ALA A 356 6.04 25.65 19.94
C ALA A 356 4.97 26.75 19.76
N ARG A 357 3.79 26.41 19.24
CA ARG A 357 2.68 27.35 19.01
C ARG A 357 1.69 27.43 20.16
N GLN A 358 1.68 26.47 21.09
CA GLN A 358 0.84 26.60 22.26
C GLN A 358 1.35 27.74 23.15
N PRO A 359 0.54 28.76 23.46
CA PRO A 359 0.95 29.85 24.34
C PRO A 359 1.29 29.25 25.70
N HIS A 360 2.56 29.31 26.12
CA HIS A 360 3.14 28.72 27.34
C HIS A 360 2.09 28.23 28.34
N ASN A 361 1.54 27.04 28.08
CA ASN A 361 0.56 26.45 28.96
C ASN A 361 1.40 25.84 30.07
N VAL A 362 1.45 26.50 31.22
CA VAL A 362 2.32 26.15 32.35
C VAL A 362 2.15 24.67 32.76
N GLY A 363 0.98 24.09 32.49
CA GLY A 363 0.72 22.65 32.63
C GLY A 363 1.49 21.77 31.63
N MET A 364 1.48 22.12 30.33
CA MET A 364 2.19 21.33 29.31
C MET A 364 3.71 21.42 29.44
N ALA A 365 4.25 22.56 29.86
CA ALA A 365 5.68 22.67 30.18
C ALA A 365 6.10 21.71 31.32
N LYS A 366 5.19 21.47 32.28
CA LYS A 366 5.43 20.52 33.37
C LYS A 366 5.35 19.07 32.88
N GLU A 367 4.42 18.76 31.99
CA GLU A 367 4.29 17.43 31.38
C GLU A 367 5.45 17.12 30.43
N ILE A 368 5.88 18.07 29.59
CA ILE A 368 7.08 17.96 28.75
C ILE A 368 8.29 17.70 29.62
N LYS A 369 8.49 18.49 30.68
CA LYS A 369 9.62 18.26 31.59
C LYS A 369 9.57 16.87 32.24
N ALA A 370 8.39 16.41 32.64
CA ALA A 370 8.24 15.05 33.19
C ALA A 370 8.52 13.96 32.14
N ALA A 371 8.15 14.19 30.88
CA ALA A 371 8.45 13.29 29.78
C ALA A 371 9.96 13.28 29.43
N GLU A 372 10.62 14.44 29.44
CA GLU A 372 12.07 14.58 29.27
C GLU A 372 12.82 13.86 30.38
N GLU A 373 12.43 14.06 31.65
CA GLU A 373 13.01 13.34 32.80
C GLU A 373 12.85 11.81 32.66
N LYS A 374 11.68 11.35 32.16
CA LYS A 374 11.44 9.92 31.91
C LYS A 374 12.25 9.40 30.72
N LEU A 375 12.43 10.20 29.67
CA LEU A 375 13.25 9.85 28.51
C LEU A 375 14.72 9.68 28.90
N GLU A 376 15.25 10.57 29.75
CA GLU A 376 16.61 10.42 30.28
C GLU A 376 16.79 9.12 31.07
N VAL A 377 15.79 8.72 31.87
CA VAL A 377 15.82 7.43 32.59
C VAL A 377 15.86 6.27 31.61
N LEU A 378 14.97 6.25 30.61
CA LEU A 378 14.92 5.19 29.60
C LEU A 378 16.21 5.12 28.76
N GLN A 379 16.83 6.25 28.43
CA GLN A 379 18.10 6.28 27.72
C GLN A 379 19.26 5.70 28.56
N ARG A 380 19.25 5.92 29.88
CA ARG A 380 20.20 5.26 30.79
C ARG A 380 19.95 3.75 30.84
N GLU A 381 18.70 3.33 30.98
CA GLU A 381 18.33 1.90 30.96
C GLU A 381 18.73 1.23 29.63
N GLU A 382 18.54 1.90 28.49
CA GLU A 382 18.99 1.39 27.18
C GLU A 382 20.53 1.25 27.12
N SER A 383 21.26 2.23 27.64
CA SER A 383 22.72 2.17 27.72
C SER A 383 23.17 1.02 28.60
N ASP A 384 22.57 0.84 29.77
CA ASP A 384 22.89 -0.24 30.70
C ASP A 384 22.61 -1.62 30.06
N LEU A 385 21.45 -1.77 29.41
CA LEU A 385 21.11 -3.01 28.68
C LEU A 385 22.07 -3.30 27.51
N LYS A 386 22.55 -2.27 26.79
CA LYS A 386 23.57 -2.46 25.74
C LYS A 386 24.88 -2.95 26.31
N GLU A 387 25.28 -2.47 27.48
CA GLU A 387 26.48 -2.97 28.17
C GLU A 387 26.29 -4.40 28.67
N GLU A 388 25.12 -4.75 29.21
CA GLU A 388 24.79 -6.12 29.61
C GLU A 388 24.81 -7.08 28.42
N ILE A 389 24.23 -6.70 27.28
CA ILE A 389 24.26 -7.51 26.05
C ILE A 389 25.71 -7.68 25.56
N ARG A 390 26.54 -6.64 25.60
CA ARG A 390 27.97 -6.74 25.24
C ARG A 390 28.69 -7.73 26.17
N ALA A 391 28.50 -7.62 27.48
CA ALA A 391 29.12 -8.51 28.46
C ALA A 391 28.68 -9.98 28.27
N ALA A 392 27.38 -10.22 28.04
CA ALA A 392 26.86 -11.55 27.77
C ALA A 392 27.38 -12.15 26.44
N ARG A 393 27.59 -11.31 25.41
CA ARG A 393 28.23 -11.74 24.15
C ARG A 393 29.68 -12.13 24.35
N GLU A 394 30.43 -11.37 25.15
CA GLU A 394 31.82 -11.69 25.52
C GLU A 394 31.91 -12.99 26.34
N GLU A 395 31.04 -13.17 27.34
CA GLU A 395 30.97 -14.40 28.13
C GLU A 395 30.64 -15.62 27.26
N ARG A 396 29.65 -15.49 26.35
CA ARG A 396 29.31 -16.55 25.39
C ARG A 396 30.48 -16.87 24.45
N HIS A 397 31.23 -15.86 24.01
CA HIS A 397 32.41 -16.06 23.18
C HIS A 397 33.50 -16.86 23.93
N MET A 398 33.82 -16.47 25.17
CA MET A 398 34.80 -17.18 26.00
C MET A 398 34.38 -18.62 26.28
N ALA A 399 33.11 -18.85 26.65
CA ALA A 399 32.58 -20.20 26.88
C ALA A 399 32.65 -21.08 25.62
N ARG A 400 32.45 -20.49 24.42
CA ARG A 400 32.58 -21.19 23.14
C ARG A 400 34.04 -21.57 22.86
N GLU A 401 34.99 -20.68 23.14
CA GLU A 401 36.42 -20.99 23.00
C GLU A 401 36.87 -22.10 23.96
N GLU A 402 36.44 -22.06 25.22
CA GLU A 402 36.72 -23.12 26.19
C GLU A 402 36.11 -24.48 25.77
N PHE A 403 34.85 -24.46 25.31
CA PHE A 403 34.19 -25.65 24.79
C PHE A 403 34.95 -26.25 23.61
N ASN A 404 35.35 -25.43 22.63
CA ASN A 404 36.12 -25.87 21.47
C ASN A 404 37.48 -26.45 21.89
N SER A 405 38.20 -25.79 22.79
CA SER A 405 39.48 -26.30 23.31
C SER A 405 39.33 -27.64 24.05
N CYS A 406 38.24 -27.82 24.81
CA CYS A 406 37.93 -29.07 25.49
C CYS A 406 37.57 -30.19 24.49
N PHE A 407 36.76 -29.84 23.48
CA PHE A 407 36.37 -30.74 22.41
C PHE A 407 37.59 -31.24 21.62
N ASP A 408 38.50 -30.35 21.22
CA ASP A 408 39.75 -30.71 20.53
C ASP A 408 40.63 -31.63 21.38
N SER A 409 40.74 -31.34 22.68
CA SER A 409 41.47 -32.18 23.64
C SER A 409 40.87 -33.58 23.74
N LEU A 410 39.52 -33.67 23.77
CA LEU A 410 38.80 -34.94 23.82
C LEU A 410 38.95 -35.73 22.52
N GLN A 411 38.88 -35.07 21.36
CA GLN A 411 39.15 -35.72 20.07
C GLN A 411 40.57 -36.30 20.01
N LYS A 412 41.56 -35.56 20.53
CA LYS A 412 42.94 -36.04 20.62
C LYS A 412 43.07 -37.27 21.52
N MET A 413 42.47 -37.25 22.71
CA MET A 413 42.45 -38.41 23.63
C MET A 413 41.76 -39.63 23.01
N VAL A 414 40.63 -39.45 22.33
CA VAL A 414 39.93 -40.53 21.62
C VAL A 414 40.80 -41.09 20.49
N GLY A 415 41.49 -40.22 19.75
CA GLY A 415 42.43 -40.62 18.70
C GLY A 415 43.64 -41.40 19.24
N GLU A 416 44.18 -41.00 20.39
CA GLU A 416 45.25 -41.71 21.11
C GLU A 416 44.77 -43.08 21.61
N GLY A 417 43.63 -43.13 22.29
CA GLY A 417 43.05 -44.39 22.78
C GLY A 417 42.72 -45.38 21.64
N ARG A 418 42.25 -44.88 20.49
CA ARG A 418 42.06 -45.72 19.29
C ARG A 418 43.39 -46.28 18.75
N ARG A 419 44.49 -45.53 18.81
CA ARG A 419 45.83 -46.03 18.43
C ARG A 419 46.32 -47.08 19.41
N GLU A 420 46.22 -46.84 20.71
CA GLU A 420 46.62 -47.81 21.75
C GLU A 420 45.83 -49.11 21.65
N LEU A 421 44.51 -49.04 21.41
CA LEU A 421 43.66 -50.21 21.22
C LEU A 421 44.10 -51.03 19.99
N LYS A 422 44.43 -50.36 18.87
CA LYS A 422 44.96 -51.03 17.67
C LYS A 422 46.30 -51.72 17.96
N GLU A 423 47.20 -51.09 18.71
CA GLU A 423 48.48 -51.69 19.09
C GLU A 423 48.31 -52.92 19.99
N LEU A 424 47.36 -52.90 20.93
CA LEU A 424 47.02 -54.06 21.78
C LEU A 424 46.46 -55.23 20.95
N VAL A 425 45.52 -54.95 20.04
CA VAL A 425 44.97 -55.99 19.14
C VAL A 425 46.05 -56.61 18.25
N VAL A 426 46.99 -55.82 17.75
CA VAL A 426 48.12 -56.34 16.96
C VAL A 426 49.06 -57.20 17.82
N LYS A 427 49.32 -56.84 19.08
CA LYS A 427 50.16 -57.64 19.99
C LYS A 427 49.53 -58.98 20.36
N ASP A 428 48.22 -59.01 20.62
CA ASP A 428 47.49 -60.26 20.90
C ASP A 428 47.40 -61.17 19.66
N SER A 429 47.48 -60.60 18.45
CA SER A 429 47.48 -61.36 17.19
C SER A 429 48.81 -62.07 16.88
N VAL A 430 49.92 -61.70 17.56
CA VAL A 430 51.26 -62.27 17.29
C VAL A 430 51.52 -63.57 18.09
N ASP A 431 50.77 -63.83 19.17
CA ASP A 431 51.03 -64.97 20.06
C ASP A 431 50.09 -66.19 19.92
N GLY A 432 49.15 -66.21 18.97
CA GLY A 432 48.48 -67.47 18.67
C GLY A 432 47.19 -67.41 17.86
N SER A 433 47.20 -68.17 16.77
CA SER A 433 46.06 -68.56 15.92
C SER A 433 45.44 -67.44 15.08
N SER A 434 45.73 -67.53 13.78
CA SER A 434 45.06 -66.83 12.70
C SER A 434 43.54 -67.03 12.78
N VAL A 435 42.81 -65.99 13.13
CA VAL A 435 41.39 -65.87 12.80
C VAL A 435 41.26 -64.66 11.89
N VAL A 436 41.05 -64.94 10.61
CA VAL A 436 40.70 -63.98 9.57
C VAL A 436 39.31 -63.44 9.93
N VAL A 437 39.25 -62.19 10.40
CA VAL A 437 37.99 -61.44 10.49
C VAL A 437 38.02 -60.41 9.37
N GLU A 438 37.36 -60.74 8.27
CA GLU A 438 36.90 -59.77 7.29
C GLU A 438 35.92 -58.83 8.00
N THR A 439 36.34 -57.60 8.28
CA THR A 439 35.41 -56.50 8.55
C THR A 439 35.27 -55.69 7.27
N SER A 440 34.11 -55.89 6.65
CA SER A 440 33.56 -55.16 5.52
C SER A 440 33.60 -53.64 5.72
N ASP A 441 34.14 -52.96 4.71
CA ASP A 441 33.97 -51.54 4.47
C ASP A 441 32.47 -51.21 4.34
N GLU A 442 31.89 -50.61 5.38
CA GLU A 442 30.59 -49.93 5.29
C GLU A 442 30.78 -48.42 5.40
N ALA A 443 30.52 -47.80 4.25
CA ALA A 443 29.76 -46.57 4.07
C ALA A 443 30.17 -45.35 4.92
N SER A 444 31.05 -44.56 4.29
CA SER A 444 30.99 -43.10 4.28
C SER A 444 29.55 -42.59 4.08
N THR A 445 28.87 -42.21 5.16
CA THR A 445 27.84 -41.17 5.12
C THR A 445 28.46 -39.89 5.67
N GLY A 446 28.92 -39.04 4.76
CA GLY A 446 29.19 -37.64 5.06
C GLY A 446 27.86 -36.95 5.37
N GLU A 447 27.59 -36.73 6.65
CA GLU A 447 26.77 -35.61 7.07
C GLU A 447 27.66 -34.37 7.00
N GLU A 448 27.50 -33.59 5.94
CA GLU A 448 27.87 -32.18 5.94
C GLU A 448 27.11 -31.53 7.11
N VAL A 449 27.82 -31.21 8.19
CA VAL A 449 27.35 -30.20 9.13
C VAL A 449 27.47 -28.89 8.38
N GLU A 450 26.36 -28.49 7.77
CA GLU A 450 26.17 -27.20 7.13
C GLU A 450 26.51 -26.12 8.18
N GLU A 451 27.69 -25.52 8.02
CA GLU A 451 28.14 -24.39 8.81
C GLU A 451 27.23 -23.21 8.46
N VAL A 452 26.18 -23.03 9.27
CA VAL A 452 25.35 -21.82 9.21
C VAL A 452 26.26 -20.66 9.59
N ALA A 453 26.79 -19.98 8.58
CA ALA A 453 27.36 -18.66 8.72
C ALA A 453 26.27 -17.74 9.27
N GLU A 454 26.25 -17.53 10.58
CA GLU A 454 25.58 -16.36 11.18
C GLU A 454 26.31 -15.13 10.65
N ASP A 455 25.73 -14.54 9.61
CA ASP A 455 26.00 -13.20 9.12
C ASP A 455 25.79 -12.23 10.29
N THR A 456 26.87 -11.93 11.00
CA THR A 456 26.93 -10.91 12.05
C THR A 456 27.36 -9.61 11.40
N SER A 457 26.50 -9.11 10.51
CA SER A 457 26.54 -7.72 10.04
C SER A 457 25.21 -7.03 10.31
N GLU A 458 25.04 -6.56 11.56
CA GLU A 458 24.25 -5.38 11.93
C GLU A 458 24.72 -4.79 13.26
#